data_AF-A0A7V4MTL1-F1
#
_entry.id   AF-A0A7V4MTL1-F1
#
_cell.length_a   1.000
_cell.length_b   1.000
_cell.length_c   1.000
_cell.angle_alpha   90.00
_cell.angle_beta   90.00
_cell.angle_gamma   90.00
#
_symmetry.space_group_name_H-M   'P 1'
#
loop_
_entity.id
_entity.type
_entity.pdbx_description
1 polymer ?
#
loop_
_entity_poly.entity_id
_entity_poly.type
_entity_poly.pdbx_seq_one_letter_code
_entity_poly.pdbx_strand_id
1 'polypeptide(L)'
;MDILHMVDRLEALLNKGWRIPFTSNIVVQEDAFLDIIDQMRITIPDEVKQARRLGAERERLVAQAQEEAERILASAQQRIDAMIGEQEVVRQAEQKAEAIIAQANQSAQKITAEADTYVLDVLSNLEEELLQLITTVRNGIHKLERSTNRGKSGESASRAGEDQAT
;
A
#
# COMPACT_ATOMS: atom_id res chain seq x y z
N MET A 1 50.39 15.15 -35.98
CA MET A 1 51.28 14.06 -36.44
C MET A 1 51.58 13.24 -35.21
N ASP A 2 51.45 11.92 -35.24
CA ASP A 2 51.62 11.10 -34.04
C ASP A 2 53.11 10.94 -33.69
N ILE A 3 53.44 10.89 -32.40
CA ILE A 3 54.80 10.69 -31.88
C ILE A 3 55.40 9.42 -32.49
N LEU A 4 54.57 8.38 -32.64
CA LEU A 4 54.93 7.10 -33.25
C LEU A 4 55.47 7.27 -34.68
N HIS A 5 54.82 8.12 -35.49
CA HIS A 5 55.24 8.36 -36.87
C HIS A 5 56.59 9.09 -36.96
N MET A 6 56.95 9.86 -35.94
CA MET A 6 58.23 10.58 -35.86
C MET A 6 59.36 9.64 -35.44
N VAL A 7 59.07 8.72 -34.53
CA VAL A 7 59.95 7.62 -34.14
C VAL A 7 60.21 6.70 -35.33
N ASP A 8 59.17 6.30 -36.06
CA ASP A 8 59.29 5.47 -37.27
C ASP A 8 60.14 6.16 -38.34
N ARG A 9 59.99 7.48 -38.49
CA ARG A 9 60.76 8.28 -39.45
C ARG A 9 62.23 8.39 -39.04
N LEU A 10 62.53 8.56 -37.75
CA LEU A 10 63.90 8.51 -37.23
C LEU A 10 64.53 7.12 -37.43
N GLU A 11 63.78 6.06 -37.15
CA GLU A 11 64.24 4.69 -37.34
C GLU A 11 64.54 4.40 -38.82
N ALA A 12 63.67 4.84 -39.73
CA ALA A 12 63.89 4.73 -41.17
C ALA A 12 65.12 5.52 -41.64
N LEU A 13 65.37 6.69 -41.04
CA LEU A 13 66.52 7.54 -41.35
C LEU A 13 67.83 6.88 -40.87
N LEU A 14 67.81 6.26 -39.70
CA LEU A 14 68.93 5.49 -39.16
C LEU A 14 69.22 4.22 -39.98
N ASN A 15 68.17 3.52 -40.44
CA ASN A 15 68.31 2.30 -41.25
C ASN A 15 68.80 2.57 -42.68
N LYS A 16 68.53 3.75 -43.23
CA LYS A 16 69.02 4.18 -44.56
C LYS A 16 70.41 4.82 -44.53
N GLY A 17 70.90 5.19 -43.34
CA GLY A 17 72.22 5.78 -43.16
C GLY A 17 73.35 4.83 -43.58
N TRP A 18 74.42 5.38 -44.16
CA TRP A 18 75.55 4.57 -44.60
C TRP A 18 76.34 4.07 -43.39
N ARG A 19 76.36 2.75 -43.17
CA ARG A 19 77.22 2.09 -42.17
C ARG A 19 78.67 2.10 -42.62
N ILE A 20 79.56 2.55 -41.73
CA ILE A 20 81.00 2.55 -41.98
C ILE A 20 81.55 1.14 -41.70
N PRO A 21 82.20 0.47 -42.67
CA PRO A 21 82.73 -0.89 -42.49
C PRO A 21 83.78 -0.91 -41.38
N PHE A 22 83.83 -2.01 -40.62
CA PHE A 22 84.70 -2.20 -39.45
C PHE A 22 84.42 -1.28 -38.23
N THR A 23 83.31 -0.52 -38.23
CA THR A 23 82.88 0.27 -37.08
C THR A 23 81.38 0.09 -36.79
N SER A 24 80.94 0.46 -35.59
CA SER A 24 79.51 0.49 -35.23
C SER A 24 78.82 1.81 -35.59
N ASN A 25 79.47 2.68 -36.38
CA ASN A 25 79.00 4.03 -36.65
C ASN A 25 78.15 4.09 -37.93
N ILE A 26 77.09 4.90 -37.89
CA ILE A 26 76.17 5.15 -39.02
C ILE A 26 76.29 6.63 -39.38
N VAL A 27 76.52 6.93 -40.66
CA VAL A 27 76.49 8.29 -41.19
C VAL A 27 75.05 8.65 -41.53
N VAL A 28 74.58 9.76 -40.95
CA VAL A 28 73.20 10.24 -41.05
C VAL A 28 73.21 11.69 -41.55
N GLN A 29 72.21 12.08 -42.32
CA GLN A 29 72.02 13.48 -42.72
C GLN A 29 71.56 14.31 -41.52
N GLU A 30 72.41 15.23 -41.08
CA GLU A 30 72.20 16.04 -39.87
C GLU A 30 70.90 16.87 -39.94
N ASP A 31 70.67 17.60 -41.03
CA ASP A 31 69.49 18.46 -41.19
C ASP A 31 68.17 17.68 -41.03
N ALA A 32 68.05 16.55 -41.73
CA ALA A 32 66.84 15.72 -41.70
C ALA A 32 66.64 15.02 -40.35
N PHE A 33 67.72 14.75 -39.61
CA PHE A 33 67.66 14.19 -38.26
C PHE A 33 67.21 15.25 -37.24
N LEU A 34 67.81 16.44 -37.30
CA LEU A 34 67.47 17.57 -36.44
C LEU A 34 66.04 18.05 -36.64
N ASP A 35 65.55 18.09 -37.88
CA ASP A 35 64.16 18.46 -38.19
C ASP A 35 63.15 17.56 -37.47
N ILE A 36 63.40 16.24 -37.42
CA ILE A 36 62.49 15.29 -36.75
C ILE A 36 62.55 15.47 -35.22
N ILE A 37 63.74 15.73 -34.67
CA ILE A 37 63.92 16.03 -33.24
C ILE A 37 63.18 17.32 -32.85
N ASP A 38 63.31 18.39 -33.64
CA ASP A 38 62.65 19.66 -33.39
C ASP A 38 61.13 19.53 -33.48
N GLN A 39 60.65 18.78 -34.48
CA GLN A 39 59.23 18.52 -34.61
C GLN A 39 58.71 17.71 -33.43
N MET A 40 59.44 16.68 -32.95
CA MET A 40 59.07 15.92 -31.75
C MET A 40 59.05 16.79 -30.50
N ARG A 41 59.99 17.73 -30.39
CA ARG A 41 60.08 18.68 -29.27
C ARG A 41 58.88 19.62 -29.20
N ILE A 42 58.25 19.92 -30.33
CA ILE A 42 57.03 20.74 -30.38
C ILE A 42 55.79 19.91 -30.09
N THR A 43 55.70 18.73 -30.69
CA THR A 43 54.51 17.87 -30.64
C THR A 43 54.38 17.21 -29.26
N ILE A 44 55.35 16.39 -28.83
CA ILE A 44 55.27 15.55 -27.61
C ILE A 44 54.70 16.28 -26.37
N PRO A 45 55.14 17.51 -26.01
CA PRO A 45 54.61 18.20 -24.84
C PRO A 45 53.11 18.44 -24.88
N ASP A 46 52.54 18.65 -26.07
CA ASP A 46 51.12 18.95 -26.25
C ASP A 46 50.27 17.68 -26.18
N GLU A 47 50.71 16.55 -26.76
CA GLU A 47 50.02 15.26 -26.54
C GLU A 47 50.07 14.82 -25.07
N VAL A 48 51.20 15.02 -24.37
CA VAL A 48 51.31 14.70 -22.94
C VAL A 48 50.37 15.58 -22.11
N LYS A 49 50.25 16.89 -22.42
CA LYS A 49 49.28 17.77 -21.77
C LYS A 49 47.84 17.32 -22.03
N GLN A 50 47.51 16.93 -23.26
CA GLN A 50 46.18 16.46 -23.61
C GLN A 50 45.83 15.16 -22.89
N ALA A 51 46.77 14.20 -22.83
CA ALA A 51 46.59 12.96 -22.09
C ALA A 51 46.34 13.21 -20.60
N ARG A 52 47.10 14.14 -19.98
CA ARG A 52 46.89 14.53 -18.58
C ARG A 52 45.53 15.18 -18.35
N ARG A 53 45.08 16.05 -19.26
CA ARG A 53 43.75 16.68 -19.19
C ARG A 53 42.64 15.63 -19.28
N LEU A 54 42.75 14.69 -20.22
CA LEU A 54 41.78 13.61 -20.37
C LEU A 54 41.73 12.71 -19.13
N GLY A 55 42.89 12.43 -18.53
CA GLY A 55 42.96 11.70 -17.26
C GLY A 55 42.21 12.41 -16.13
N ALA A 56 42.48 13.70 -15.93
CA ALA A 56 41.80 14.51 -14.92
C ALA A 56 40.28 14.64 -15.19
N GLU A 57 39.87 14.77 -16.45
CA GLU A 57 38.46 14.83 -16.83
C GLU A 57 37.75 13.50 -16.55
N ARG A 58 38.40 12.37 -16.85
CA ARG A 58 37.89 11.03 -16.53
C ARG A 58 37.72 10.85 -15.03
N GLU A 59 38.72 11.23 -14.23
CA GLU A 59 38.63 11.14 -12.76
C GLU A 59 37.47 11.99 -12.22
N ARG A 60 37.32 13.21 -12.74
CA ARG A 60 36.19 14.08 -12.39
C ARG A 60 34.84 13.45 -12.75
N LEU A 61 34.72 12.88 -13.95
CA LEU A 61 33.48 12.25 -14.40
C LEU A 61 33.14 11.03 -13.53
N VAL A 62 34.14 10.22 -13.17
CA VAL A 62 33.95 9.07 -12.28
C VAL A 62 33.49 9.54 -10.90
N ALA A 63 34.09 10.58 -10.34
CA ALA A 63 33.68 11.14 -9.06
C ALA A 63 32.24 11.66 -9.10
N GLN A 64 31.87 12.40 -10.16
CA GLN A 64 30.50 12.88 -10.35
C GLN A 64 29.49 11.73 -10.50
N ALA A 65 29.84 10.68 -11.24
CA ALA A 65 28.98 9.52 -11.40
C ALA A 65 28.79 8.76 -10.08
N GLN A 66 29.83 8.67 -9.24
CA GLN A 66 29.74 8.08 -7.91
C GLN A 66 28.84 8.90 -6.98
N GLU A 67 29.03 10.22 -6.94
CA GLU A 67 28.19 11.12 -6.15
C GLU A 67 26.70 11.04 -6.56
N GLU A 68 26.43 11.05 -7.86
CA GLU A 68 25.05 10.93 -8.36
C GLU A 68 24.46 9.55 -8.05
N ALA A 69 25.25 8.47 -8.14
CA ALA A 69 24.81 7.14 -7.75
C ALA A 69 24.47 7.05 -6.25
N GLU A 70 25.32 7.61 -5.38
CA GLU A 70 25.05 7.70 -3.94
C GLU A 70 23.78 8.50 -3.66
N ARG A 71 23.58 9.62 -4.36
CA ARG A 71 22.38 10.45 -4.24
C ARG A 71 21.11 9.70 -4.67
N ILE A 72 21.17 8.96 -5.78
CA ILE A 72 20.05 8.13 -6.25
C ILE A 72 19.71 7.05 -5.23
N LEU A 73 20.72 6.36 -4.70
CA LEU A 73 20.53 5.32 -3.67
C LEU A 73 19.90 5.90 -2.40
N ALA A 74 20.39 7.04 -1.92
CA ALA A 74 19.83 7.71 -0.75
C ALA A 74 18.36 8.11 -0.97
N SER A 75 18.03 8.69 -2.13
CA SER A 75 16.65 9.05 -2.47
C SER A 75 15.74 7.81 -2.61
N ALA A 76 16.24 6.72 -3.18
CA ALA A 76 15.51 5.47 -3.30
C ALA A 76 15.19 4.87 -1.92
N GLN A 77 16.18 4.84 -1.02
CA GLN A 77 15.99 4.35 0.34
C GLN A 77 14.94 5.16 1.10
N GLN A 78 15.02 6.49 1.06
CA GLN A 78 14.02 7.36 1.69
C GLN A 78 12.61 7.10 1.15
N ARG A 79 12.48 6.84 -0.15
CA ARG A 79 11.19 6.56 -0.78
C ARG A 79 10.64 5.19 -0.37
N ILE A 80 11.52 4.19 -0.24
CA ILE A 80 11.15 2.85 0.26
C ILE A 80 10.66 2.96 1.70
N ASP A 81 11.39 3.66 2.57
CA ASP A 81 11.01 3.82 3.98
C ASP A 81 9.65 4.53 4.11
N ALA A 82 9.41 5.56 3.30
CA ALA A 82 8.12 6.24 3.24
C ALA A 82 6.98 5.30 2.79
N MET A 83 7.19 4.51 1.73
CA MET A 83 6.19 3.55 1.23
C MET A 83 5.88 2.45 2.26
N ILE A 84 6.89 1.94 2.97
CA ILE A 84 6.69 0.95 4.04
C ILE A 84 5.87 1.57 5.18
N GLY A 85 6.19 2.81 5.56
CA GLY A 85 5.42 3.55 6.56
C GLY A 85 3.96 3.71 6.16
N GLU A 86 3.69 4.15 4.93
CA GLU A 86 2.33 4.28 4.39
C GLU A 86 1.59 2.93 4.35
N GLN A 87 2.24 1.87 3.87
CA GLN A 87 1.63 0.54 3.78
C GLN A 87 1.30 -0.04 5.16
N GLU A 88 2.16 0.17 6.17
CA GLU A 88 1.87 -0.27 7.53
C GLU A 88 0.69 0.51 8.14
N VAL A 89 0.59 1.82 7.88
CA VAL A 89 -0.57 2.63 8.28
C VAL A 89 -1.86 2.12 7.63
N VAL A 90 -1.83 1.83 6.33
CA VAL A 90 -2.98 1.27 5.60
C VAL A 90 -3.38 -0.08 6.16
N ARG A 91 -2.42 -0.99 6.36
CA ARG A 91 -2.67 -2.32 6.95
C ARG A 91 -3.30 -2.23 8.34
N GLN A 92 -2.80 -1.32 9.19
CA GLN A 92 -3.38 -1.09 10.52
C GLN A 92 -4.79 -0.50 10.44
N ALA A 93 -5.05 0.39 9.48
CA ALA A 93 -6.37 0.97 9.26
C ALA A 93 -7.38 -0.10 8.80
N GLU A 94 -6.98 -0.99 7.89
CA GLU A 94 -7.79 -2.12 7.44
C GLU A 94 -8.14 -3.07 8.60
N GLN A 95 -7.15 -3.44 9.42
CA GLN A 95 -7.39 -4.29 10.60
C GLN A 95 -8.34 -3.65 11.60
N LYS A 96 -8.22 -2.33 11.84
CA LYS A 96 -9.15 -1.60 12.71
C LYS A 96 -10.55 -1.55 12.11
N ALA A 97 -10.67 -1.32 10.81
CA ALA A 97 -11.95 -1.28 10.11
C ALA A 97 -12.66 -2.64 10.20
N GLU A 98 -11.93 -3.74 9.96
CA GLU A 98 -12.47 -5.09 10.08
C GLU A 98 -12.94 -5.39 11.51
N ALA A 99 -12.15 -5.02 12.53
CA ALA A 99 -12.53 -5.17 13.93
C ALA A 99 -13.80 -4.36 14.29
N ILE A 100 -13.91 -3.12 13.80
CA ILE A 100 -15.09 -2.27 14.01
C ILE A 100 -16.32 -2.91 13.36
N ILE A 101 -16.21 -3.41 12.12
CA ILE A 101 -17.30 -4.07 11.41
C ILE A 101 -17.73 -5.35 12.14
N ALA A 102 -16.78 -6.16 12.59
CA ALA A 102 -17.06 -7.37 13.36
C ALA A 102 -17.80 -7.06 14.67
N GLN A 103 -17.33 -6.05 15.41
CA GLN A 103 -17.95 -5.60 16.65
C GLN A 103 -19.36 -5.01 16.40
N ALA A 104 -19.53 -4.24 15.33
CA ALA A 104 -20.83 -3.67 14.96
C ALA A 104 -21.83 -4.78 14.61
N ASN A 105 -21.42 -5.79 13.83
CA ASN A 105 -22.26 -6.94 13.50
C ASN A 105 -22.65 -7.75 14.74
N GLN A 106 -21.71 -8.02 15.63
CA GLN A 106 -21.98 -8.72 16.89
C GLN A 106 -22.96 -7.92 17.77
N SER A 107 -22.76 -6.61 17.86
CA SER A 107 -23.65 -5.72 18.63
C SER A 107 -25.05 -5.67 18.03
N ALA A 108 -25.17 -5.60 16.70
CA ALA A 108 -26.45 -5.64 16.01
C ALA A 108 -27.18 -6.97 16.25
N GLN A 109 -26.50 -8.11 16.14
CA GLN A 109 -27.09 -9.43 16.45
C GLN A 109 -27.58 -9.50 17.90
N LYS A 110 -26.79 -8.99 18.84
CA LYS A 110 -27.16 -8.94 20.25
C LYS A 110 -28.41 -8.09 20.48
N ILE A 111 -28.46 -6.88 19.91
CA ILE A 111 -29.60 -5.98 20.02
C ILE A 111 -30.86 -6.63 19.45
N THR A 112 -30.77 -7.27 18.28
CA THR A 112 -31.92 -7.97 17.67
C THR A 112 -32.41 -9.11 18.56
N ALA A 113 -31.50 -9.94 19.08
CA ALA A 113 -31.90 -11.05 19.97
C ALA A 113 -32.52 -10.56 21.29
N GLU A 114 -31.99 -9.49 21.87
CA GLU A 114 -32.55 -8.86 23.08
C GLU A 114 -33.93 -8.25 22.79
N ALA A 115 -34.10 -7.60 21.63
CA ALA A 115 -35.37 -7.03 21.21
C ALA A 115 -36.43 -8.12 20.97
N ASP A 116 -36.08 -9.22 20.30
CA ASP A 116 -36.99 -10.35 20.08
C ASP A 116 -37.43 -10.97 21.41
N THR A 117 -36.49 -11.12 22.35
CA THR A 117 -36.78 -11.63 23.69
C THR A 117 -37.73 -10.70 24.45
N TYR A 118 -37.49 -9.39 24.39
CA TYR A 118 -38.35 -8.40 25.01
C TYR A 118 -39.76 -8.39 24.39
N VAL A 119 -39.87 -8.46 23.06
CA VAL A 119 -41.15 -8.51 22.37
C VAL A 119 -41.93 -9.77 22.76
N LEU A 120 -41.27 -10.92 22.85
CA LEU A 120 -41.90 -12.15 23.32
C LEU A 120 -42.44 -12.01 24.75
N ASP A 121 -41.65 -11.46 25.67
CA ASP A 121 -42.08 -11.24 27.05
C ASP A 121 -43.31 -10.31 27.13
N VAL A 122 -43.28 -9.19 26.40
CA VAL A 122 -44.42 -8.25 26.34
C VAL A 122 -45.66 -8.90 25.76
N LEU A 123 -45.52 -9.68 24.68
CA LEU A 123 -46.65 -10.36 24.04
C LEU A 123 -47.22 -11.47 24.92
N SER A 124 -46.38 -12.24 25.62
CA SER A 124 -46.82 -13.27 26.56
C SER A 124 -47.57 -12.67 27.76
N ASN A 125 -47.06 -11.57 28.33
CA ASN A 125 -47.76 -10.86 29.41
C ASN A 125 -49.13 -10.34 28.94
N LEU A 126 -49.20 -9.77 27.73
CA LEU A 126 -50.46 -9.33 27.14
C LEU A 126 -51.45 -10.48 26.92
N GLU A 127 -50.96 -11.64 26.47
CA GLU A 127 -51.79 -12.84 26.31
C GLU A 127 -52.42 -13.28 27.64
N GLU A 128 -51.63 -13.32 28.71
CA GLU A 128 -52.12 -13.67 30.04
C GLU A 128 -53.20 -12.69 30.54
N GLU A 129 -53.00 -11.39 30.36
CA GLU A 129 -53.98 -10.36 30.72
C GLU A 129 -55.29 -10.53 29.94
N LEU A 130 -55.21 -10.79 28.63
CA LEU A 130 -56.38 -11.01 27.79
C LEU A 130 -57.15 -12.27 28.21
N LEU A 131 -56.46 -13.35 28.58
CA LEU A 131 -57.09 -14.57 29.09
C LEU A 131 -57.85 -14.32 30.41
N GLN A 132 -57.27 -13.52 31.32
CA GLN A 132 -57.95 -13.11 32.56
C GLN A 132 -59.19 -12.25 32.27
N LEU A 133 -59.08 -11.33 31.31
CA LEU A 133 -60.20 -10.48 30.90
C LEU A 133 -61.34 -11.29 30.28
N ILE A 134 -61.03 -12.23 29.38
CA ILE A 134 -62.00 -13.17 28.80
C ILE A 134 -62.70 -13.98 29.88
N THR A 135 -61.95 -14.48 30.87
CA THR A 135 -62.50 -15.23 32.00
C THR A 135 -63.47 -14.38 32.82
N THR A 136 -63.10 -13.12 33.06
CA THR A 136 -63.94 -12.14 33.77
C THR A 136 -65.24 -11.86 33.01
N VAL A 137 -65.15 -11.65 31.69
CA VAL A 137 -66.32 -11.43 30.82
C VAL A 137 -67.23 -12.66 30.83
N ARG A 138 -66.69 -13.88 30.68
CA ARG A 138 -67.46 -15.13 30.75
C ARG A 138 -68.19 -15.29 32.08
N ASN A 139 -67.50 -15.00 33.19
CA ASN A 139 -68.11 -15.02 34.53
C ASN A 139 -69.23 -13.99 34.66
N GLY A 140 -69.07 -12.80 34.08
CA GLY A 140 -70.12 -11.77 34.02
C GLY A 140 -71.36 -12.22 33.25
N ILE A 141 -71.17 -12.81 32.06
CA ILE A 141 -72.27 -13.37 31.24
C ILE A 141 -73.02 -14.45 32.00
N HIS A 142 -72.31 -15.43 32.58
CA HIS A 142 -72.96 -16.51 33.35
C HIS A 142 -73.74 -16.00 34.58
N LYS A 143 -73.29 -14.92 35.24
CA LYS A 143 -74.06 -14.28 36.32
C LYS A 143 -75.37 -13.68 35.78
N LEU A 144 -75.32 -13.01 34.64
CA LEU A 144 -76.50 -12.37 34.03
C LEU A 144 -77.51 -13.41 33.50
N GLU A 145 -77.03 -14.50 32.89
CA GLU A 145 -77.87 -15.63 32.49
C GLU A 145 -78.59 -16.26 33.68
N ARG A 146 -77.89 -16.46 34.80
CA ARG A 146 -78.52 -16.98 36.03
C ARG A 146 -79.56 -16.01 36.58
N SER A 147 -79.31 -14.70 36.57
CA SER A 147 -80.32 -13.73 37.00
C SER A 147 -81.53 -13.67 36.06
N THR A 148 -81.32 -13.76 34.74
CA THR A 148 -82.41 -13.74 33.76
C THR A 148 -83.27 -15.01 33.86
N ASN A 149 -82.66 -16.18 34.05
CA ASN A 149 -83.38 -17.45 34.16
C ASN A 149 -84.16 -17.55 35.49
N ARG A 150 -83.62 -16.97 36.56
CA ARG A 150 -84.31 -16.85 37.85
C ARG A 150 -85.50 -15.86 37.77
N GLY A 151 -85.38 -14.78 37.00
CA GLY A 151 -86.50 -13.87 36.68
C GLY A 151 -87.64 -14.58 35.93
N LYS A 152 -87.32 -15.37 34.90
CA LYS A 152 -88.32 -16.16 34.14
C LYS A 152 -89.00 -17.25 34.97
N SER A 153 -88.30 -17.82 35.95
CA SER A 153 -88.83 -18.84 36.88
C SER A 153 -89.78 -18.22 37.92
N GLY A 154 -89.51 -17.00 38.37
CA GLY A 154 -90.41 -16.25 39.26
C GLY A 154 -91.70 -15.79 38.57
N GLU A 155 -91.62 -15.42 37.29
CA GLU A 155 -92.77 -14.96 36.50
C GLU A 155 -93.71 -16.11 36.07
N SER A 156 -93.18 -17.32 35.89
CA SER A 156 -93.97 -18.53 35.63
C SER A 156 -94.62 -19.11 36.90
N ALA A 157 -93.99 -18.97 38.07
CA ALA A 157 -94.62 -19.30 39.36
C ALA A 157 -95.74 -18.32 39.74
N SER A 158 -95.61 -17.03 39.37
CA SER A 158 -96.66 -16.03 39.60
C SER A 158 -97.89 -16.26 38.71
N ARG A 159 -97.72 -16.69 37.45
CA ARG A 159 -98.84 -17.01 36.54
C ARG A 159 -99.57 -18.31 36.91
N ALA A 160 -98.87 -19.32 37.44
CA ALA A 160 -99.51 -20.58 37.87
C ALA A 160 -100.36 -20.43 39.14
N GLY A 161 -100.11 -19.39 39.96
CA GLY A 161 -100.92 -19.07 41.14
C GLY A 161 -102.23 -18.33 40.84
N GLU A 162 -102.34 -17.67 39.68
CA GLU A 162 -103.56 -16.96 39.27
C GLU A 162 -104.61 -17.89 38.63
N ASP A 163 -104.19 -18.96 37.94
CA ASP A 163 -105.09 -19.91 37.25
C ASP A 163 -105.81 -20.91 38.19
N GLN A 164 -105.49 -20.95 39.48
CA GLN A 164 -106.22 -21.77 40.48
C GLN A 164 -107.29 -20.99 41.26
N ALA A 165 -107.46 -19.70 40.98
CA ALA A 165 -108.36 -18.81 41.72
C ALA A 165 -109.65 -18.40 40.96
N THR A 166 -109.95 -19.04 39.82
CA THR A 166 -111.20 -18.80 39.06
C THR A 166 -111.87 -20.13 38.74
#